data_AF-A0A1R1MLK8-F1
#
_entry.id   AF-A0A1R1MLK8-F1
#
_cell.length_a   1.000
_cell.length_b   1.000
_cell.length_c   1.000
_cell.angle_alpha   90.00
_cell.angle_beta   90.00
_cell.angle_gamma   90.00
#
_symmetry.space_group_name_H-M   'P 1'
#
loop_
_entity.id
_entity.type
_entity.pdbx_description
1 polymer ?
#
loop_
_entity_poly.entity_id
_entity_poly.type
_entity_poly.pdbx_seq_one_letter_code
_entity_poly.pdbx_strand_id
1 'polypeptide(L)'
;MKKNLKVFLIVTFSIILSVNFLNKAFAKETPVYTIQLTNTKSKKEAERIFNKIRNLEYSRIDKVKTRYKVRVGLFKTKQEARNYLKNHPEIKKISPSAYITLNYYSPERTIKKGHFPSEIKKAEIKQTKQEKPLKQKTTPSTEKNTSESEKSMTIKKPQKAGRKVPQNTITTKTINLNNPTLRRYLLWIIMAISGTVAAITAVVLVRKFNVEETLCCITDKFQNVYINALKCIPLRTSKKILEYHYKKVGDFRSLILMKLQDQDFNFILRETPKYLLKHPEDILVWKIYIEVLAQLGIYSEAATACEKLAEILRKNARPEAAENYLKKAEEYRKKVAKPIENAD
;
A
#
# COMPACT_ATOMS: atom_id res chain seq x y z
N MET A 1 -6.27 -1.91 -37.85
CA MET A 1 -6.42 -2.12 -36.39
C MET A 1 -5.27 -2.89 -35.72
N LYS A 2 -4.71 -3.96 -36.30
CA LYS A 2 -3.70 -4.81 -35.61
C LYS A 2 -2.37 -4.10 -35.27
N LYS A 3 -1.88 -3.15 -36.07
CA LYS A 3 -0.64 -2.39 -35.78
C LYS A 3 -0.79 -1.46 -34.57
N ASN A 4 -1.89 -0.71 -34.48
CA ASN A 4 -2.13 0.24 -33.38
C ASN A 4 -2.31 -0.49 -32.03
N LEU A 5 -2.90 -1.69 -32.04
CA LEU A 5 -3.02 -2.52 -30.85
C LEU A 5 -1.66 -3.03 -30.34
N LYS A 6 -0.75 -3.41 -31.25
CA LYS A 6 0.62 -3.82 -30.89
C LYS A 6 1.42 -2.69 -30.28
N VAL A 7 1.35 -1.49 -30.87
CA VAL A 7 2.04 -0.30 -30.32
C VAL A 7 1.47 0.06 -28.94
N PHE A 8 0.15 0.04 -28.78
CA PHE A 8 -0.50 0.29 -27.50
C PHE A 8 -0.06 -0.70 -26.42
N LEU A 9 -0.01 -2.00 -26.72
CA LEU A 9 0.44 -3.05 -25.80
C LEU A 9 1.91 -2.90 -25.40
N ILE A 10 2.80 -2.56 -26.34
CA ILE A 10 4.21 -2.33 -26.05
C ILE A 10 4.39 -1.12 -25.14
N VAL A 11 3.69 -0.02 -25.42
CA VAL A 11 3.77 1.20 -24.60
C VAL A 11 3.20 0.96 -23.20
N THR A 12 2.04 0.31 -23.08
CA THR A 12 1.47 -0.02 -21.76
C THR A 12 2.34 -1.00 -20.99
N PHE A 13 2.91 -2.02 -21.63
CA PHE A 13 3.83 -2.96 -20.99
C PHE A 13 5.11 -2.25 -20.50
N SER A 14 5.70 -1.37 -21.31
CA SER A 14 6.86 -0.56 -20.92
C SER A 14 6.57 0.37 -19.74
N ILE A 15 5.38 0.98 -19.69
CA ILE A 15 4.93 1.82 -18.56
C ILE A 15 4.75 0.96 -17.29
N ILE A 16 4.12 -0.21 -17.40
CA ILE A 16 3.94 -1.12 -16.25
C ILE A 16 5.29 -1.62 -15.73
N LEU A 17 6.21 -1.96 -16.64
CA LEU A 17 7.55 -2.42 -16.28
C LEU A 17 8.35 -1.32 -15.57
N SER A 18 8.28 -0.08 -16.08
CA SER A 18 8.96 1.06 -15.46
C SER A 18 8.33 1.47 -14.13
N VAL A 19 7.00 1.44 -13.98
CA VAL A 19 6.33 1.67 -12.68
C VAL A 19 6.68 0.60 -11.65
N ASN A 20 6.79 -0.68 -12.05
CA ASN A 20 7.24 -1.74 -11.15
C ASN A 20 8.72 -1.62 -10.78
N PHE A 21 9.56 -1.18 -11.71
CA PHE A 21 10.99 -0.93 -11.47
C PHE A 21 11.19 0.28 -10.54
N LEU A 22 10.44 1.37 -10.76
CA LEU A 22 10.38 2.53 -9.88
C LEU A 22 9.86 2.13 -8.49
N ASN A 23 8.80 1.34 -8.38
CA ASN A 23 8.30 0.84 -7.08
C ASN A 23 9.34 -0.02 -6.34
N LYS A 24 10.14 -0.83 -7.05
CA LYS A 24 11.27 -1.54 -6.44
C LYS A 24 12.41 -0.60 -6.01
N ALA A 25 12.70 0.43 -6.81
CA ALA A 25 13.69 1.45 -6.47
C ALA A 25 13.23 2.37 -5.31
N PHE A 26 11.92 2.55 -5.13
CA PHE A 26 11.31 3.38 -4.08
C PHE A 26 10.81 2.60 -2.85
N ALA A 27 10.94 1.27 -2.82
CA ALA A 27 10.66 0.46 -1.64
C ALA A 27 11.76 0.65 -0.57
N LYS A 28 11.87 1.87 -0.04
CA LYS A 28 12.85 2.28 0.98
C LYS A 28 12.60 1.69 2.36
N GLU A 29 11.47 1.02 2.60
CA GLU A 29 11.06 0.60 3.93
C GLU A 29 10.66 -0.88 3.95
N THR A 30 11.59 -1.78 4.29
CA THR A 30 11.25 -3.18 4.60
C THR A 30 10.62 -3.29 5.99
N PRO A 31 9.47 -3.98 6.13
CA PRO A 31 8.87 -4.22 7.45
C PRO A 31 9.76 -5.18 8.24
N VAL A 32 10.07 -4.83 9.48
CA VAL A 32 10.90 -5.61 10.40
C VAL A 32 10.24 -5.69 11.78
N TYR A 33 10.45 -6.80 12.48
CA TYR A 33 10.08 -6.92 13.88
C TYR A 33 11.15 -6.29 14.76
N THR A 34 10.73 -5.55 15.78
CA THR A 34 11.63 -4.92 16.74
C THR A 34 11.08 -5.07 18.14
N ILE A 35 11.96 -5.02 19.14
CA ILE A 35 11.55 -4.96 20.54
C ILE A 35 11.54 -3.48 20.91
N GLN A 36 10.38 -2.94 21.26
CA GLN A 36 10.23 -1.55 21.70
C GLN A 36 10.21 -1.50 23.23
N LEU A 37 11.15 -0.75 23.80
CA LEU A 37 11.33 -0.64 25.26
C LEU A 37 10.60 0.57 25.84
N THR A 38 10.52 1.69 25.12
CA THR A 38 9.75 2.86 25.58
C THR A 38 9.19 3.66 24.41
N ASN A 39 8.21 4.51 24.71
CA ASN A 39 7.59 5.47 23.81
C ASN A 39 7.24 6.75 24.59
N THR A 40 8.22 7.64 24.75
CA THR A 40 8.11 8.83 25.62
C THR A 40 8.16 10.13 24.82
N LYS A 41 7.62 11.23 25.37
CA LYS A 41 7.83 12.58 24.82
C LYS A 41 9.21 13.15 25.21
N SER A 42 9.83 12.63 26.26
CA SER A 42 11.09 13.14 26.82
C SER A 42 12.33 12.52 26.16
N LYS A 43 13.19 13.36 25.58
CA LYS A 43 14.48 12.92 25.01
C LYS A 43 15.40 12.34 26.10
N LYS A 44 15.48 13.02 27.26
CA LYS A 44 16.31 12.62 28.39
C LYS A 44 15.93 11.24 28.92
N GLU A 45 14.64 10.94 29.02
CA GLU A 45 14.16 9.63 29.47
C GLU A 45 14.52 8.53 28.46
N ALA A 46 14.33 8.78 27.16
CA ALA A 46 14.72 7.86 26.11
C ALA A 46 16.23 7.57 26.12
N GLU A 47 17.06 8.59 26.34
CA GLU A 47 18.51 8.44 26.45
C GLU A 47 18.94 7.64 27.68
N ARG A 48 18.30 7.84 28.83
CA ARG A 48 18.55 7.03 30.04
C ARG A 48 18.31 5.55 29.80
N ILE A 49 17.21 5.20 29.14
CA ILE A 49 16.89 3.80 28.80
C ILE A 49 17.86 3.28 27.73
N PHE A 50 18.11 4.06 26.69
CA PHE A 50 19.02 3.68 25.61
C PHE A 50 20.43 3.37 26.11
N ASN A 51 20.97 4.17 27.03
CA ASN A 51 22.31 3.96 27.57
C ASN A 51 22.47 2.59 28.25
N LYS A 52 21.39 2.04 28.84
CA LYS A 52 21.38 0.71 29.47
C LYS A 52 21.39 -0.44 28.47
N ILE A 53 21.03 -0.19 27.20
CA ILE A 53 20.88 -1.21 26.15
C ILE A 53 21.78 -0.94 24.95
N ARG A 54 22.68 0.04 25.01
CA ARG A 54 23.47 0.54 23.87
C ARG A 54 24.34 -0.54 23.21
N ASN A 55 24.67 -1.59 23.94
CA ASN A 55 25.46 -2.74 23.49
C ASN A 55 24.62 -3.83 22.82
N LEU A 56 23.30 -3.78 22.93
CA LEU A 56 22.41 -4.75 22.27
C LEU A 56 22.33 -4.49 20.77
N GLU A 57 22.12 -5.57 20.02
CA GLU A 57 22.13 -5.56 18.56
C GLU A 57 21.04 -4.65 17.97
N TYR A 58 21.43 -3.78 17.06
CA TYR A 58 20.59 -2.76 16.43
C TYR A 58 19.82 -1.88 17.44
N SER A 59 20.37 -1.68 18.64
CA SER A 59 19.82 -0.77 19.65
C SER A 59 19.83 0.67 19.15
N ARG A 60 18.72 1.38 19.30
CA ARG A 60 18.57 2.74 18.76
C ARG A 60 17.48 3.56 19.42
N ILE A 61 17.53 4.86 19.18
CA ILE A 61 16.43 5.80 19.44
C ILE A 61 15.89 6.30 18.10
N ASP A 62 14.61 6.06 17.85
CA ASP A 62 13.87 6.61 16.72
C ASP A 62 13.05 7.83 17.17
N LYS A 63 13.09 8.94 16.42
CA LYS A 63 12.15 10.07 16.59
C LYS A 63 10.98 9.89 15.63
N VAL A 64 9.79 9.65 16.20
CA VAL A 64 8.56 9.48 15.42
C VAL A 64 7.54 10.52 15.88
N LYS A 65 7.29 11.52 15.03
CA LYS A 65 6.50 12.70 15.36
C LYS A 65 7.03 13.35 16.65
N THR A 66 6.18 13.54 17.66
CA THR A 66 6.55 14.16 18.93
C THR A 66 7.21 13.19 19.93
N ARG A 67 7.33 11.90 19.63
CA ARG A 67 7.77 10.87 20.59
C ARG A 67 9.13 10.24 20.23
N TYR A 68 9.89 9.89 21.26
CA TYR A 68 11.14 9.13 21.19
C TYR A 68 10.87 7.67 21.52
N LYS A 69 11.29 6.77 20.63
CA LYS A 69 11.08 5.32 20.77
C LYS A 69 12.42 4.62 20.87
N VAL A 70 12.64 3.93 21.98
CA VAL A 70 13.86 3.13 22.17
C VAL A 70 13.58 1.70 21.72
N ARG A 71 14.41 1.19 20.82
CA ARG A 71 14.20 -0.09 20.15
C ARG A 71 15.47 -0.92 20.06
N VAL A 72 15.31 -2.23 19.96
CA VAL A 72 16.38 -3.21 19.74
C VAL A 72 15.98 -4.15 18.62
N GLY A 73 16.97 -4.56 17.84
CA GLY A 73 16.82 -5.53 16.75
C GLY A 73 16.21 -4.96 15.47
N LEU A 74 16.40 -5.73 14.40
CA LEU A 74 15.79 -5.62 13.08
C LEU A 74 15.46 -7.04 12.60
N PHE A 75 14.57 -7.73 13.30
CA PHE A 75 14.28 -9.14 13.08
C PHE A 75 13.37 -9.35 11.86
N LYS A 76 13.60 -10.42 11.11
CA LYS A 76 12.78 -10.77 9.94
C LYS A 76 11.46 -11.38 10.37
N THR A 77 11.48 -12.15 11.45
CA THR A 77 10.29 -12.87 11.95
C THR A 77 9.96 -12.51 13.40
N LYS A 78 8.68 -12.64 13.76
CA LYS A 78 8.25 -12.49 15.16
C LYS A 78 8.91 -13.50 16.09
N GLN A 79 9.23 -14.69 15.56
CA GLN A 79 9.86 -15.76 16.33
C GLN A 79 11.32 -15.44 16.67
N GLU A 80 12.09 -14.88 15.73
CA GLU A 80 13.43 -14.35 16.00
C GLU A 80 13.41 -13.31 17.13
N ALA A 81 12.48 -12.36 17.07
CA ALA A 81 12.33 -11.35 18.11
C ALA A 81 11.97 -11.94 19.48
N ARG A 82 11.14 -13.00 19.50
CA ARG A 82 10.81 -13.73 20.73
C ARG A 82 12.02 -14.46 21.31
N ASN A 83 12.78 -15.14 20.46
CA ASN A 83 13.99 -15.85 20.89
C ASN A 83 15.04 -14.87 21.42
N TYR A 84 15.23 -13.73 20.74
CA TYR A 84 16.11 -12.67 21.21
C TYR A 84 15.69 -12.15 22.60
N LEU A 85 14.40 -11.88 22.80
CA LEU A 85 13.89 -11.41 24.09
C LEU A 85 14.07 -12.46 25.21
N LYS A 86 14.01 -13.75 24.91
CA LYS A 86 14.30 -14.84 25.87
C LYS A 86 15.78 -14.90 26.22
N ASN A 87 16.66 -14.70 25.25
CA ASN A 87 18.11 -14.75 25.43
C ASN A 87 18.67 -13.48 26.10
N HIS A 88 17.90 -12.39 26.14
CA HIS A 88 18.27 -11.11 26.74
C HIS A 88 17.29 -10.70 27.86
N PRO A 89 17.25 -11.42 28.99
CA PRO A 89 16.34 -11.13 30.10
C PRO A 89 16.53 -9.74 30.71
N GLU A 90 17.73 -9.14 30.57
CA GLU A 90 18.03 -7.77 30.98
C GLU A 90 17.12 -6.73 30.32
N ILE A 91 16.61 -6.99 29.11
CA ILE A 91 15.66 -6.09 28.42
C ILE A 91 14.40 -5.91 29.27
N LYS A 92 13.86 -7.01 29.81
CA LYS A 92 12.67 -7.00 30.67
C LYS A 92 12.94 -6.44 32.05
N LYS A 93 14.17 -6.56 32.57
CA LYS A 93 14.60 -5.90 33.81
C LYS A 93 14.66 -4.37 33.64
N ILE A 94 15.14 -3.89 32.49
CA ILE A 94 15.25 -2.46 32.18
C ILE A 94 13.89 -1.85 31.83
N SER A 95 13.08 -2.57 31.05
CA SER A 95 11.72 -2.17 30.68
C SER A 95 10.77 -3.36 30.75
N PRO A 96 10.03 -3.50 31.88
CA PRO A 96 9.04 -4.57 32.04
C PRO A 96 7.96 -4.55 30.94
N SER A 97 7.62 -3.35 30.45
CA SER A 97 6.64 -3.11 29.40
C SER A 97 7.16 -3.34 27.98
N ALA A 98 8.42 -3.76 27.80
CA ALA A 98 8.98 -4.00 26.47
C ALA A 98 8.16 -5.03 25.69
N TYR A 99 7.88 -4.76 24.41
CA TYR A 99 7.05 -5.64 23.57
C TYR A 99 7.58 -5.71 22.13
N ILE A 100 7.22 -6.80 21.45
CA ILE A 100 7.57 -7.01 20.04
C ILE A 100 6.54 -6.32 19.17
N THR A 101 7.00 -5.50 18.21
CA THR A 101 6.16 -4.77 17.27
C THR A 101 6.70 -4.91 15.85
N LEU A 102 5.80 -4.84 14.86
CA LEU A 102 6.17 -4.77 13.45
C LEU A 102 6.24 -3.29 13.04
N ASN A 103 7.36 -2.87 12.45
CA ASN A 103 7.52 -1.51 11.98
C ASN A 103 8.41 -1.43 10.74
N TYR A 104 8.26 -0.34 10.02
CA TYR A 104 9.17 0.03 8.95
C TYR A 104 10.41 0.69 9.56
N TYR A 105 11.59 0.14 9.25
CA TYR A 105 12.86 0.75 9.66
C TYR A 105 13.23 1.85 8.66
N SER A 106 13.51 3.04 9.19
CA SER A 106 13.97 4.19 8.41
C SER A 106 15.20 4.77 9.12
N PRO A 107 16.41 4.67 8.51
CA PRO A 107 17.64 5.21 9.10
C PRO A 107 17.55 6.70 9.39
N GLU A 108 16.82 7.46 8.57
CA GLU A 108 16.62 8.92 8.70
C GLU A 108 15.89 9.30 10.00
N ARG A 109 15.05 8.41 10.55
CA ARG A 109 14.36 8.64 11.84
C ARG A 109 15.21 8.29 13.06
N THR A 110 16.35 7.62 12.85
CA THR A 110 17.22 7.17 13.93
C THR A 110 18.10 8.32 14.39
N ILE A 111 17.83 8.85 15.58
CA ILE A 111 18.61 9.97 16.14
C ILE A 111 19.83 9.52 16.93
N LYS A 112 19.87 8.25 17.36
CA LYS A 112 21.00 7.68 18.10
C LYS A 112 21.09 6.18 17.83
N LYS A 113 22.29 5.70 17.49
CA LYS A 113 22.60 4.29 17.22
C LYS A 113 23.50 3.74 18.32
N GLY A 114 23.24 2.50 18.75
CA GLY A 114 24.10 1.72 19.64
C GLY A 114 24.92 0.74 18.82
N HIS A 115 24.95 -0.53 19.22
CA HIS A 115 25.66 -1.58 18.50
C HIS A 115 24.96 -1.93 17.18
N PHE A 116 25.55 -1.53 16.06
CA PHE A 116 25.16 -1.96 14.72
C PHE A 116 26.31 -2.80 14.17
N PRO A 117 26.15 -4.12 14.00
CA PRO A 117 27.18 -4.93 13.37
C PRO A 117 27.42 -4.43 11.95
N SER A 118 28.65 -4.02 11.64
CA SER A 118 29.05 -3.61 10.29
C SER A 118 28.87 -4.81 9.34
N GLU A 119 28.24 -4.60 8.18
CA GLU A 119 27.89 -5.65 7.20
C GLU A 119 29.09 -6.27 6.46
N ILE A 120 30.30 -6.29 7.05
CA ILE A 120 31.49 -6.88 6.42
C ILE A 120 31.71 -8.27 7.03
N LYS A 121 31.75 -9.30 6.16
CA LYS A 121 32.06 -10.74 6.39
C LYS A 121 30.88 -11.73 6.48
N LYS A 122 29.98 -11.73 5.49
CA LYS A 122 29.25 -12.95 5.07
C LYS A 122 29.78 -13.57 3.77
N ALA A 123 30.90 -13.07 3.23
CA ALA A 123 31.47 -13.53 1.97
C ALA A 123 32.60 -14.58 2.10
N GLU A 124 33.22 -14.80 3.27
CA GLU A 124 34.41 -15.67 3.39
C GLU A 124 34.15 -17.14 3.77
N ILE A 125 32.90 -17.58 3.98
CA ILE A 125 32.63 -18.97 4.43
C ILE A 125 32.25 -19.93 3.26
N LYS A 126 32.30 -19.46 2.00
CA LYS A 126 31.95 -20.31 0.83
C LYS A 126 33.12 -20.72 -0.07
N GLN A 127 34.37 -20.39 0.28
CA GLN A 127 35.55 -20.86 -0.47
C GLN A 127 36.53 -21.60 0.44
N THR A 128 36.07 -22.67 1.08
CA THR A 128 36.98 -23.75 1.51
C THR A 128 36.24 -25.07 1.53
N LYS A 129 35.90 -25.59 0.36
CA LYS A 129 35.81 -27.04 0.13
C LYS A 129 35.73 -27.33 -1.36
N GLN A 130 36.63 -28.24 -1.76
CA GLN A 130 36.76 -28.91 -3.06
C GLN A 130 37.63 -28.20 -4.10
N GLU A 131 38.94 -28.49 -4.00
CA GLU A 131 39.71 -28.79 -5.21
C GLU A 131 40.45 -30.12 -4.97
N LYS A 132 40.00 -31.16 -5.69
CA LYS A 132 40.79 -32.33 -6.06
C LYS A 132 40.59 -32.52 -7.56
N PRO A 133 41.65 -32.64 -8.37
CA PRO A 133 41.52 -32.60 -9.82
C PRO A 133 41.29 -34.00 -10.38
N LEU A 134 40.42 -34.12 -11.38
CA LEU A 134 40.49 -35.22 -12.33
C LEU A 134 40.41 -34.68 -13.77
N LYS A 135 41.53 -34.83 -14.47
CA LYS A 135 41.69 -34.64 -15.91
C LYS A 135 40.81 -35.64 -16.66
N GLN A 136 40.11 -35.19 -17.70
CA GLN A 136 39.75 -36.04 -18.84
C GLN A 136 40.02 -35.33 -20.16
N LYS A 137 40.46 -36.16 -21.11
CA LYS A 137 41.11 -35.93 -22.40
C LYS A 137 40.09 -35.75 -23.54
N THR A 138 40.39 -34.81 -24.44
CA THR A 138 40.35 -34.85 -25.92
C THR A 138 39.22 -35.55 -26.73
N THR A 139 38.45 -34.70 -27.46
CA THR A 139 38.17 -34.66 -28.94
C THR A 139 37.46 -35.83 -29.66
N PRO A 140 37.10 -35.74 -30.97
CA PRO A 140 36.01 -34.94 -31.60
C PRO A 140 35.23 -35.75 -32.69
N SER A 141 34.18 -35.21 -33.33
CA SER A 141 33.78 -35.52 -34.74
C SER A 141 32.58 -34.64 -35.16
N THR A 142 32.68 -33.74 -36.17
CA THR A 142 32.32 -33.89 -37.61
C THR A 142 30.80 -34.12 -37.82
N GLU A 143 30.03 -33.51 -38.75
CA GLU A 143 30.27 -32.97 -40.09
C GLU A 143 28.95 -32.31 -40.63
N LYS A 144 29.06 -31.26 -41.50
CA LYS A 144 28.29 -30.95 -42.75
C LYS A 144 26.73 -31.07 -42.80
N ASN A 145 25.93 -30.35 -43.60
CA ASN A 145 26.09 -29.32 -44.64
C ASN A 145 24.69 -28.91 -45.19
N THR A 146 24.57 -27.66 -45.68
CA THR A 146 23.82 -27.12 -46.86
C THR A 146 22.31 -27.45 -47.09
N SER A 147 21.47 -26.78 -47.89
CA SER A 147 21.47 -25.68 -48.90
C SER A 147 19.98 -25.32 -49.18
N GLU A 148 19.56 -24.05 -49.29
CA GLU A 148 19.28 -23.26 -50.52
C GLU A 148 17.88 -23.33 -51.19
N SER A 149 17.59 -22.20 -51.87
CA SER A 149 16.72 -21.95 -53.04
C SER A 149 15.31 -21.41 -52.74
N GLU A 150 15.05 -20.10 -52.86
CA GLU A 150 14.91 -19.23 -54.06
C GLU A 150 13.63 -19.46 -54.90
N LYS A 151 12.82 -18.40 -55.05
CA LYS A 151 12.41 -17.91 -56.38
C LYS A 151 11.86 -16.48 -56.35
N SER A 152 12.48 -15.68 -57.21
CA SER A 152 12.14 -14.33 -57.66
C SER A 152 11.45 -14.42 -59.04
N MET A 153 10.50 -13.52 -59.34
CA MET A 153 10.59 -12.55 -60.46
C MET A 153 9.24 -11.91 -60.85
N THR A 154 9.17 -10.62 -60.53
CA THR A 154 8.79 -9.40 -61.27
C THR A 154 8.12 -9.36 -62.68
N ILE A 155 7.21 -8.36 -62.77
CA ILE A 155 6.96 -7.31 -63.81
C ILE A 155 6.08 -7.60 -65.04
N LYS A 156 5.00 -6.81 -65.18
CA LYS A 156 4.73 -5.91 -66.33
C LYS A 156 3.70 -4.80 -65.99
N LYS A 157 3.96 -3.60 -66.54
CA LYS A 157 3.17 -2.32 -66.54
C LYS A 157 2.76 -2.04 -68.01
N PRO A 158 2.15 -0.90 -68.43
CA PRO A 158 1.15 0.04 -67.84
C PRO A 158 0.00 0.43 -68.83
N GLN A 159 -0.81 1.45 -68.47
CA GLN A 159 -1.72 2.36 -69.27
C GLN A 159 -3.23 2.12 -69.11
N LYS A 160 -4.16 3.10 -69.17
CA LYS A 160 -4.25 4.57 -68.93
C LYS A 160 -5.76 4.91 -69.00
N ALA A 161 -6.17 6.01 -68.33
CA ALA A 161 -7.39 6.83 -68.54
C ALA A 161 -8.79 6.30 -68.12
N GLY A 162 -9.50 7.11 -67.32
CA GLY A 162 -10.93 6.91 -67.03
C GLY A 162 -11.51 7.65 -65.83
N ARG A 163 -11.77 8.96 -66.00
CA ARG A 163 -12.71 9.86 -65.29
C ARG A 163 -13.71 9.23 -64.29
N LYS A 164 -13.79 9.77 -63.06
CA LYS A 164 -14.94 10.48 -62.47
C LYS A 164 -14.72 10.77 -60.98
N VAL A 165 -14.95 12.03 -60.62
CA VAL A 165 -14.94 12.58 -59.26
C VAL A 165 -16.20 12.11 -58.50
N PRO A 166 -16.09 11.50 -57.31
CA PRO A 166 -17.20 11.40 -56.38
C PRO A 166 -17.09 12.48 -55.30
N GLN A 167 -18.16 13.26 -55.16
CA GLN A 167 -18.35 14.24 -54.09
C GLN A 167 -18.24 13.55 -52.71
N ASN A 168 -17.36 14.08 -51.87
CA ASN A 168 -17.25 13.72 -50.46
C ASN A 168 -18.52 14.15 -49.71
N THR A 169 -19.44 13.22 -49.49
CA THR A 169 -20.46 13.37 -48.45
C THR A 169 -19.80 13.08 -47.11
N ILE A 170 -19.45 14.13 -46.36
CA ILE A 170 -19.01 14.01 -44.97
C ILE A 170 -20.25 13.66 -44.14
N THR A 171 -20.54 12.38 -43.98
CA THR A 171 -21.41 11.92 -42.89
C THR A 171 -20.65 12.10 -41.58
N THR A 172 -20.94 13.17 -40.85
CA THR A 172 -20.57 13.33 -39.46
C THR A 172 -21.28 12.25 -38.64
N LYS A 173 -20.63 11.08 -38.50
CA LYS A 173 -21.03 10.09 -37.49
C LYS A 173 -20.87 10.73 -36.13
N THR A 174 -21.99 11.11 -35.52
CA THR A 174 -22.10 11.46 -34.12
C THR A 174 -21.61 10.28 -33.28
N ILE A 175 -20.42 10.40 -32.72
CA ILE A 175 -19.84 9.39 -31.82
C ILE A 175 -20.69 9.40 -30.55
N ASN A 176 -21.42 8.31 -30.31
CA ASN A 176 -22.23 8.16 -29.10
C ASN A 176 -21.30 8.00 -27.87
N LEU A 177 -21.12 9.08 -27.11
CA LEU A 177 -20.22 9.17 -25.95
C LEU A 177 -20.70 8.39 -24.71
N ASN A 178 -21.89 7.77 -24.74
CA ASN A 178 -22.43 7.03 -23.61
C ASN A 178 -21.87 5.60 -23.45
N ASN A 179 -20.93 5.16 -24.30
CA ASN A 179 -20.30 3.86 -24.12
C ASN A 179 -19.31 3.89 -22.92
N PRO A 180 -19.54 3.11 -21.84
CA PRO A 180 -18.72 3.15 -20.63
C PRO A 180 -17.26 2.74 -20.88
N THR A 181 -17.03 1.89 -21.88
CA THR A 181 -15.69 1.46 -22.31
C THR A 181 -14.93 2.61 -22.97
N LEU A 182 -15.63 3.38 -23.80
CA LEU A 182 -15.07 4.54 -24.51
C LEU A 182 -14.81 5.69 -23.54
N ARG A 183 -15.69 5.90 -22.55
CA ARG A 183 -15.49 6.86 -21.45
C ARG A 183 -14.26 6.52 -20.60
N ARG A 184 -14.06 5.24 -20.25
CA ARG A 184 -12.84 4.78 -19.56
C ARG A 184 -11.60 5.03 -20.42
N TYR A 185 -11.65 4.66 -21.71
CA TYR A 185 -10.52 4.87 -22.61
C TYR A 185 -10.17 6.34 -22.80
N LEU A 186 -11.18 7.21 -22.91
CA LEU A 186 -11.00 8.66 -22.97
C LEU A 186 -10.38 9.20 -21.67
N LEU A 187 -10.81 8.69 -20.50
CA LEU A 187 -10.23 9.05 -19.21
C LEU A 187 -8.74 8.67 -19.14
N TRP A 188 -8.39 7.47 -19.64
CA TRP A 188 -7.00 7.01 -19.72
C TRP A 188 -6.16 7.87 -20.67
N ILE A 189 -6.71 8.27 -21.81
CA ILE A 189 -6.04 9.20 -22.74
C ILE A 189 -5.83 10.56 -22.09
N ILE A 190 -6.84 11.11 -21.41
CA ILE A 190 -6.74 12.40 -20.72
C ILE A 190 -5.67 12.32 -19.62
N MET A 191 -5.62 11.24 -18.84
CA MET A 191 -4.59 11.05 -17.82
C MET A 191 -3.19 10.86 -18.41
N ALA A 192 -3.07 10.16 -19.54
CA ALA A 192 -1.79 9.99 -20.21
C ALA A 192 -1.28 11.32 -20.77
N ILE A 193 -2.15 12.08 -21.46
CA ILE A 193 -1.82 13.40 -22.01
C ILE A 193 -1.46 14.38 -20.89
N SER A 194 -2.25 14.45 -19.83
CA SER A 194 -1.98 15.36 -18.70
C SER A 194 -0.68 15.00 -17.98
N GLY A 195 -0.39 13.71 -17.82
CA GLY A 195 0.89 13.22 -17.28
C GLY A 195 2.08 13.61 -18.15
N THR A 196 1.99 13.43 -19.47
CA THR A 196 3.06 13.83 -20.40
C THR A 196 3.27 15.34 -20.46
N VAL A 197 2.19 16.13 -20.49
CA VAL A 197 2.28 17.60 -20.48
C VAL A 197 2.93 18.07 -19.18
N ALA A 198 2.52 17.54 -18.04
CA ALA A 198 3.09 17.92 -16.76
C ALA A 198 4.58 17.53 -16.63
N ALA A 199 4.99 16.38 -17.19
CA ALA A 199 6.39 15.99 -17.26
C ALA A 199 7.23 16.90 -18.17
N ILE A 200 6.72 17.26 -19.36
CA ILE A 200 7.39 18.19 -20.28
C ILE A 200 7.53 19.57 -19.62
N THR A 201 6.48 20.08 -18.99
CA THR A 201 6.51 21.36 -18.27
C THR A 201 7.51 21.34 -17.12
N ALA A 202 7.61 20.23 -16.37
CA ALA A 202 8.62 20.07 -15.33
C ALA A 202 10.05 20.09 -15.90
N VAL A 203 10.30 19.41 -17.02
CA VAL A 203 11.63 19.41 -17.69
C VAL A 203 11.99 20.81 -18.20
N VAL A 204 11.04 21.54 -18.79
CA VAL A 204 11.26 22.92 -19.27
C VAL A 204 11.52 23.88 -18.11
N LEU A 205 10.78 23.76 -17.00
CA LEU A 205 10.97 24.58 -15.81
C LEU A 205 12.32 24.30 -15.11
N VAL A 206 12.72 23.03 -15.00
CA VAL A 206 14.03 22.62 -14.45
C VAL A 206 15.20 23.12 -15.30
N ARG A 207 15.02 23.25 -16.62
CA ARG A 207 16.04 23.84 -17.50
C ARG A 207 16.14 25.36 -17.41
N LYS A 208 15.07 26.05 -16.99
CA LYS A 208 14.96 27.51 -17.05
C LYS A 208 15.16 28.19 -15.69
N PHE A 209 14.97 27.47 -14.58
CA PHE A 209 15.07 28.01 -13.23
C PHE A 209 15.99 27.15 -12.35
N ASN A 210 16.60 27.78 -11.34
CA ASN A 210 17.49 27.11 -10.40
C ASN A 210 16.76 25.93 -9.72
N VAL A 211 17.43 24.77 -9.71
CA VAL A 211 16.79 23.44 -9.61
C VAL A 211 16.10 23.19 -8.27
N GLU A 212 16.58 23.79 -7.18
CA GLU A 212 16.09 23.49 -5.82
C GLU A 212 14.73 24.10 -5.49
N GLU A 213 14.49 25.36 -5.86
CA GLU A 213 13.25 26.07 -5.53
C GLU A 213 12.05 25.57 -6.36
N THR A 214 12.34 25.19 -7.61
CA THR A 214 11.33 24.70 -8.56
C THR A 214 10.90 23.27 -8.24
N LEU A 215 11.80 22.43 -7.72
CA LEU A 215 11.47 21.05 -7.34
C LEU A 215 10.45 21.02 -6.21
N CYS A 216 10.64 21.81 -5.14
CA CYS A 216 9.74 21.86 -3.99
C CYS A 216 8.28 22.19 -4.39
N CYS A 217 8.10 23.22 -5.22
CA CYS A 217 6.77 23.64 -5.69
C CYS A 217 6.09 22.58 -6.57
N ILE A 218 6.86 21.85 -7.38
CA ILE A 218 6.33 20.80 -8.25
C ILE A 218 6.00 19.53 -7.43
N THR A 219 6.85 19.14 -6.49
CA THR A 219 6.58 17.99 -5.61
C THR A 219 5.31 18.18 -4.79
N ASP A 220 5.06 19.35 -4.23
CA ASP A 220 3.86 19.59 -3.42
C ASP A 220 2.58 19.53 -4.26
N LYS A 221 2.58 20.11 -5.46
CA LYS A 221 1.41 20.04 -6.35
C LYS A 221 1.16 18.62 -6.87
N PHE A 222 2.22 17.89 -7.25
CA PHE A 222 2.09 16.49 -7.67
C PHE A 222 1.72 15.55 -6.53
N GLN A 223 2.26 15.74 -5.32
CA GLN A 223 1.86 14.97 -4.15
C GLN A 223 0.38 15.20 -3.85
N ASN A 224 -0.11 16.43 -3.91
CA ASN A 224 -1.51 16.72 -3.65
C ASN A 224 -2.42 16.10 -4.72
N VAL A 225 -2.05 16.18 -6.01
CA VAL A 225 -2.79 15.52 -7.09
C VAL A 225 -2.75 13.99 -6.96
N TYR A 226 -1.60 13.42 -6.65
CA TYR A 226 -1.40 11.97 -6.47
C TYR A 226 -2.11 11.44 -5.21
N ILE A 227 -2.05 12.15 -4.09
CA ILE A 227 -2.76 11.81 -2.85
C ILE A 227 -4.27 11.94 -3.07
N ASN A 228 -4.75 12.98 -3.76
CA ASN A 228 -6.17 13.10 -4.08
C ASN A 228 -6.62 12.02 -5.07
N ALA A 229 -5.79 11.64 -6.05
CA ALA A 229 -6.05 10.50 -6.92
C ALA A 229 -6.05 9.17 -6.16
N LEU A 230 -5.13 8.97 -5.21
CA LEU A 230 -5.09 7.79 -4.33
C LEU A 230 -6.28 7.74 -3.36
N LYS A 231 -6.78 8.87 -2.87
CA LYS A 231 -8.03 8.93 -2.10
C LYS A 231 -9.23 8.50 -2.93
N CYS A 232 -9.19 8.74 -4.24
CA CYS A 232 -10.19 8.28 -5.20
C CYS A 232 -10.01 6.81 -5.62
N ILE A 233 -8.87 6.18 -5.32
CA ILE A 233 -8.64 4.75 -5.51
C ILE A 233 -9.05 4.05 -4.21
N PRO A 234 -10.23 3.41 -4.14
CA PRO A 234 -10.59 2.66 -2.94
C PRO A 234 -9.56 1.54 -2.78
N LEU A 235 -8.72 1.63 -1.75
CA LEU A 235 -7.89 0.54 -1.26
C LEU A 235 -8.81 -0.53 -0.66
N ARG A 236 -9.67 -1.13 -1.50
CA ARG A 236 -10.43 -2.32 -1.19
C ARG A 236 -9.40 -3.42 -0.96
N THR A 237 -9.22 -3.81 0.30
CA THR A 237 -8.65 -5.12 0.62
C THR A 237 -9.40 -6.12 -0.25
N SER A 238 -8.71 -6.81 -1.16
CA SER A 238 -9.41 -7.60 -2.17
C SER A 238 -10.31 -8.63 -1.48
N LYS A 239 -11.57 -8.75 -1.91
CA LYS A 239 -12.54 -9.69 -1.37
C LYS A 239 -11.96 -11.10 -1.18
N LYS A 240 -11.08 -11.52 -2.12
CA LYS A 240 -10.34 -12.80 -2.08
C LYS A 240 -9.44 -12.97 -0.85
N ILE A 241 -8.80 -11.92 -0.36
CA ILE A 241 -7.96 -11.96 0.84
C ILE A 241 -8.81 -12.13 2.09
N LEU A 242 -9.92 -11.38 2.19
CA LEU A 242 -10.87 -11.51 3.31
C LEU A 242 -11.51 -12.90 3.32
N GLU A 243 -11.91 -13.40 2.15
CA GLU A 243 -12.48 -14.74 1.98
C GLU A 243 -11.47 -15.83 2.38
N TYR A 244 -10.20 -15.69 2.00
CA TYR A 244 -9.14 -16.62 2.43
C TYR A 244 -8.97 -16.64 3.95
N HIS A 245 -8.90 -15.47 4.58
CA HIS A 245 -8.76 -15.37 6.05
C HIS A 245 -9.97 -15.94 6.77
N TYR A 246 -11.18 -15.67 6.29
CA TYR A 246 -12.40 -16.23 6.85
C TYR A 246 -12.44 -17.76 6.70
N LYS A 247 -12.21 -18.30 5.50
CA LYS A 247 -12.22 -19.76 5.27
C LYS A 247 -11.18 -20.51 6.10
N LYS A 248 -10.02 -19.90 6.34
CA LYS A 248 -8.91 -20.55 7.04
C LYS A 248 -8.99 -20.45 8.56
N VAL A 249 -9.46 -19.31 9.07
CA VAL A 249 -9.39 -18.98 10.52
C VAL A 249 -10.77 -18.95 11.17
N GLY A 250 -11.84 -18.79 10.39
CA GLY A 250 -13.19 -18.60 10.93
C GLY A 250 -13.37 -17.27 11.68
N ASP A 251 -12.49 -16.29 11.46
CA ASP A 251 -12.50 -15.02 12.18
C ASP A 251 -13.70 -14.15 11.78
N PHE A 252 -14.56 -13.85 12.75
CA PHE A 252 -15.74 -13.01 12.56
C PHE A 252 -15.40 -11.61 12.06
N ARG A 253 -14.21 -11.05 12.40
CA ARG A 253 -13.76 -9.76 11.87
C ARG A 253 -13.57 -9.78 10.36
N SER A 254 -13.09 -10.89 9.83
CA SER A 254 -12.93 -11.06 8.38
C SER A 254 -14.30 -11.21 7.70
N LEU A 255 -15.21 -11.95 8.34
CA LEU A 255 -16.57 -12.13 7.85
C LEU A 255 -17.34 -10.81 7.79
N ILE A 256 -17.33 -10.02 8.86
CA ILE A 256 -18.10 -8.77 8.92
C ILE A 256 -17.55 -7.73 7.93
N LEU A 257 -16.23 -7.68 7.71
CA LEU A 257 -15.63 -6.83 6.67
C LEU A 257 -16.04 -7.28 5.26
N MET A 258 -16.10 -8.58 5.00
CA MET A 258 -16.59 -9.11 3.72
C MET A 258 -18.06 -8.76 3.50
N LYS A 259 -18.89 -8.90 4.54
CA LYS A 259 -20.31 -8.55 4.51
C LYS A 259 -20.54 -7.05 4.34
N LEU A 260 -19.67 -6.22 4.91
CA LEU A 260 -19.68 -4.77 4.69
C LEU A 260 -19.35 -4.44 3.23
N GLN A 261 -18.37 -5.13 2.62
CA GLN A 261 -18.04 -4.95 1.20
C GLN A 261 -19.18 -5.38 0.27
N ASP A 262 -19.90 -6.44 0.65
CA ASP A 262 -21.06 -6.95 -0.06
C ASP A 262 -22.34 -6.13 0.20
N GLN A 263 -22.27 -5.09 1.04
CA GLN A 263 -23.41 -4.28 1.50
C GLN A 263 -24.55 -5.13 2.10
N ASP A 264 -24.21 -6.29 2.66
CA ASP A 264 -25.14 -7.20 3.33
C ASP A 264 -25.38 -6.69 4.76
N PHE A 265 -26.02 -5.52 4.87
CA PHE A 265 -26.28 -4.86 6.14
C PHE A 265 -27.22 -5.67 7.03
N ASN A 266 -28.15 -6.44 6.44
CA ASN A 266 -29.04 -7.34 7.18
C ASN A 266 -28.26 -8.39 7.97
N PHE A 267 -27.26 -9.02 7.35
CA PHE A 267 -26.37 -9.94 8.06
C PHE A 267 -25.66 -9.24 9.22
N ILE A 268 -25.11 -8.04 8.98
CA ILE A 268 -24.39 -7.26 9.99
C ILE A 268 -25.30 -6.94 11.17
N LEU A 269 -26.51 -6.43 10.92
CA LEU A 269 -27.46 -6.09 11.98
C LEU A 269 -27.89 -7.32 12.79
N ARG A 270 -28.04 -8.48 12.16
CA ARG A 270 -28.51 -9.70 12.81
C ARG A 270 -27.44 -10.42 13.63
N GLU A 271 -26.22 -10.55 13.09
CA GLU A 271 -25.19 -11.38 13.70
C GLU A 271 -24.24 -10.61 14.61
N THR A 272 -24.02 -9.31 14.35
CA THR A 272 -23.07 -8.51 15.14
C THR A 272 -23.47 -8.37 16.61
N PRO A 273 -24.74 -8.13 16.99
CA PRO A 273 -25.12 -8.07 18.39
C PRO A 273 -24.82 -9.36 19.14
N LYS A 274 -25.11 -10.53 18.54
CA LYS A 274 -24.83 -11.85 19.14
C LYS A 274 -23.34 -12.06 19.38
N TYR A 275 -22.50 -11.62 18.43
CA TYR A 275 -21.06 -11.68 18.57
C TYR A 275 -20.54 -10.73 19.66
N LEU A 276 -21.00 -9.47 19.67
CA LEU A 276 -20.57 -8.46 20.64
C LEU A 276 -21.02 -8.76 22.07
N LEU A 277 -22.07 -9.56 22.27
CA LEU A 277 -22.43 -10.09 23.59
C LEU A 277 -21.34 -11.03 24.14
N LYS A 278 -20.68 -11.80 23.27
CA LYS A 278 -19.60 -12.73 23.64
C LYS A 278 -18.22 -12.06 23.64
N HIS A 279 -18.06 -11.02 22.83
CA HIS A 279 -16.79 -10.31 22.60
C HIS A 279 -16.98 -8.78 22.71
N PRO A 280 -17.39 -8.26 23.88
CA PRO A 280 -17.71 -6.84 24.05
C PRO A 280 -16.50 -5.93 23.81
N GLU A 281 -15.27 -6.43 23.98
CA GLU A 281 -14.02 -5.69 23.78
C GLU A 281 -13.63 -5.48 22.32
N ASP A 282 -14.34 -6.07 21.35
CA ASP A 282 -13.98 -6.01 19.94
C ASP A 282 -14.30 -4.65 19.29
N ILE A 283 -13.39 -3.70 19.48
CA ILE A 283 -13.50 -2.32 18.98
C ILE A 283 -13.75 -2.25 17.47
N LEU A 284 -13.17 -3.15 16.66
CA LEU A 284 -13.35 -3.10 15.21
C LEU A 284 -14.80 -3.41 14.83
N VAL A 285 -15.36 -4.45 15.42
CA VAL A 285 -16.73 -4.90 15.16
C VAL A 285 -17.73 -3.85 15.61
N TRP A 286 -17.51 -3.24 16.78
CA TRP A 286 -18.31 -2.07 17.23
C TRP A 286 -18.31 -0.92 16.22
N LYS A 287 -17.13 -0.57 15.67
CA LYS A 287 -17.02 0.52 14.69
C LYS A 287 -17.83 0.25 13.42
N ILE A 288 -17.74 -0.98 12.91
CA ILE A 288 -18.49 -1.39 11.71
C ILE A 288 -19.98 -1.36 12.00
N TYR A 289 -20.40 -1.87 13.16
CA TYR A 289 -21.80 -1.89 13.56
C TYR A 289 -22.41 -0.49 13.67
N ILE A 290 -21.72 0.44 14.36
CA ILE A 290 -22.13 1.85 14.48
C ILE A 290 -22.26 2.51 13.10
N GLU A 291 -21.29 2.27 12.22
CA GLU A 291 -21.28 2.85 10.88
C GLU A 291 -22.48 2.36 10.05
N VAL A 292 -22.79 1.06 10.10
CA VAL A 292 -23.94 0.48 9.40
C VAL A 292 -25.26 1.01 9.96
N LEU A 293 -25.43 1.08 11.28
CA LEU A 293 -26.62 1.66 11.90
C LEU A 293 -26.82 3.11 11.45
N ALA A 294 -25.75 3.90 11.43
CA ALA A 294 -25.81 5.29 11.01
C ALA A 294 -26.14 5.45 9.52
N GLN A 295 -25.61 4.59 8.65
CA GLN A 295 -25.92 4.58 7.22
C GLN A 295 -27.39 4.23 6.94
N LEU A 296 -27.98 3.38 7.77
CA LEU A 296 -29.40 3.00 7.68
C LEU A 296 -30.34 3.99 8.38
N GLY A 297 -29.82 5.08 8.97
CA GLY A 297 -30.64 6.05 9.70
C GLY A 297 -31.15 5.56 11.05
N ILE A 298 -30.64 4.43 11.54
CA ILE A 298 -31.02 3.83 12.84
C ILE A 298 -30.21 4.53 13.95
N TYR A 299 -30.48 5.82 14.14
CA TYR A 299 -29.65 6.72 14.95
C TYR A 299 -29.76 6.48 16.46
N SER A 300 -30.90 6.00 16.95
CA SER A 300 -31.10 5.70 18.38
C SER A 300 -30.13 4.60 18.84
N GLU A 301 -30.13 3.47 18.12
CA GLU A 301 -29.27 2.32 18.38
C GLU A 301 -27.80 2.67 18.09
N ALA A 302 -27.53 3.49 17.07
CA ALA A 302 -26.17 3.97 16.80
C ALA A 302 -25.61 4.80 17.98
N ALA A 303 -26.44 5.65 18.59
CA ALA A 303 -26.07 6.42 19.78
C ALA A 303 -25.73 5.51 20.97
N THR A 304 -26.60 4.54 21.28
CA THR A 304 -26.34 3.56 22.35
C THR A 304 -25.07 2.74 22.09
N ALA A 305 -24.84 2.33 20.84
CA ALA A 305 -23.63 1.60 20.47
C ALA A 305 -22.36 2.46 20.62
N CYS A 306 -22.41 3.75 20.27
CA CYS A 306 -21.33 4.71 20.51
C CYS A 306 -21.00 4.85 22.01
N GLU A 307 -22.00 4.95 22.88
CA GLU A 307 -21.81 5.06 24.33
C GLU A 307 -21.14 3.81 24.92
N LYS A 308 -21.61 2.62 24.52
CA LYS A 308 -20.98 1.34 24.92
C LYS A 308 -19.53 1.27 24.47
N LEU A 309 -19.24 1.64 23.21
CA LEU A 309 -17.87 1.68 22.71
C LEU A 309 -16.99 2.70 23.46
N ALA A 310 -17.55 3.86 23.82
CA ALA A 310 -16.83 4.85 24.62
C ALA A 310 -16.44 4.32 26.00
N GLU A 311 -17.34 3.58 26.67
CA GLU A 311 -17.05 2.92 27.95
C GLU A 311 -15.88 1.92 27.82
N ILE A 312 -15.92 1.08 26.79
CA ILE A 312 -14.84 0.12 26.47
C ILE A 312 -13.51 0.84 26.20
N LEU A 313 -13.54 1.96 25.47
CA LEU A 313 -12.34 2.74 25.17
C LEU A 313 -11.77 3.44 26.40
N ARG A 314 -12.61 3.89 27.35
CA ARG A 314 -12.15 4.42 28.65
C ARG A 314 -11.43 3.33 29.45
N LYS A 315 -12.01 2.13 29.55
CA LYS A 315 -11.39 0.97 30.22
C LYS A 315 -10.05 0.59 29.58
N ASN A 316 -9.92 0.75 28.25
CA ASN A 316 -8.69 0.46 27.50
C ASN A 316 -7.67 1.62 27.45
N ALA A 317 -7.74 2.59 28.38
CA ALA A 317 -6.84 3.75 28.48
C ALA A 317 -6.76 4.61 27.20
N ARG A 318 -7.88 4.77 26.48
CA ARG A 318 -8.02 5.66 25.31
C ARG A 318 -9.11 6.72 25.52
N PRO A 319 -8.97 7.62 26.50
CA PRO A 319 -10.01 8.57 26.89
C PRO A 319 -10.35 9.57 25.77
N GLU A 320 -9.36 10.04 25.02
CA GLU A 320 -9.58 10.96 23.88
C GLU A 320 -10.49 10.32 22.81
N ALA A 321 -10.29 9.03 22.52
CA ALA A 321 -11.12 8.32 21.55
C ALA A 321 -12.53 8.08 22.08
N ALA A 322 -12.67 7.79 23.38
CA ALA A 322 -13.97 7.63 24.02
C ALA A 322 -14.81 8.92 23.94
N GLU A 323 -14.19 10.06 24.20
CA GLU A 323 -14.86 11.37 24.15
C GLU A 323 -15.40 11.68 22.75
N ASN A 324 -14.65 11.33 21.70
CA ASN A 324 -15.13 11.48 20.32
C ASN A 324 -16.38 10.63 20.04
N TYR A 325 -16.47 9.43 20.61
CA TYR A 325 -17.66 8.58 20.44
C TYR A 325 -18.85 9.08 21.26
N LEU A 326 -18.64 9.71 22.41
CA LEU A 326 -19.73 10.35 23.16
C LEU A 326 -20.31 11.55 22.41
N LYS A 327 -19.45 12.42 21.87
CA LYS A 327 -19.89 13.51 20.99
C LYS A 327 -20.67 12.98 19.78
N LYS A 328 -20.19 11.89 19.17
CA LYS A 328 -20.90 11.23 18.06
C LYS A 328 -22.25 10.64 18.50
N ALA A 329 -22.38 10.13 19.72
CA ALA A 329 -23.65 9.67 20.27
C ALA A 329 -24.65 10.84 20.45
N GLU A 330 -24.19 11.97 20.97
CA GLU A 330 -25.00 13.19 21.10
C GLU A 330 -25.47 13.71 19.74
N GLU A 331 -24.60 13.71 18.73
CA GLU A 331 -24.96 14.05 17.35
C GLU A 331 -26.08 13.15 16.81
N TYR A 332 -25.99 11.84 17.04
CA TYR A 332 -27.04 10.91 16.64
C TYR A 332 -28.35 11.13 17.39
N ARG A 333 -28.32 11.43 18.70
CA ARG A 333 -29.53 11.80 19.45
C ARG A 333 -30.18 13.07 18.92
N LYS A 334 -29.39 14.08 18.55
CA LYS A 334 -29.90 15.30 17.90
C LYS A 334 -30.58 15.00 16.57
N LYS A 335 -30.09 14.02 15.81
CA LYS A 335 -30.73 13.57 14.56
C LYS A 335 -32.06 12.85 14.81
N VAL A 336 -32.19 12.12 15.91
CA VAL A 336 -33.47 11.51 16.32
C VAL A 336 -34.47 12.58 16.76
N ALA A 337 -34.00 13.61 17.48
CA ALA A 337 -34.85 14.66 18.04
C ALA A 337 -35.34 15.70 17.02
N LYS A 338 -34.67 15.84 15.87
CA LYS A 338 -35.18 16.67 14.78
C LYS A 338 -36.41 15.99 14.18
N PRO A 339 -37.61 16.60 14.30
CA PRO A 339 -38.79 16.07 13.63
C PRO A 339 -38.53 16.02 12.12
N ILE A 340 -39.13 15.06 11.44
CA ILE A 340 -39.18 15.01 9.98
C ILE A 340 -40.06 16.18 9.53
N GLU A 341 -39.52 17.40 9.51
CA GLU A 341 -40.19 18.60 8.98
C GLU A 341 -40.16 18.66 7.44
N ASN A 342 -39.73 17.58 6.76
CA ASN A 342 -39.62 17.52 5.30
C ASN A 342 -40.23 16.23 4.76
N ALA A 343 -41.50 15.99 5.05
CA ALA A 343 -42.32 15.00 4.36
C ALA A 343 -43.62 15.66 3.90
N ASP A 344 -43.47 16.62 2.97
CA ASP A 344 -44.53 17.05 2.05
C ASP A 344 -44.26 16.42 0.67
#